data_AF-A0A2G9T8B6-F1
#
_entry.id   AF-A0A2G9T8B6-F1
#
_cell.length_a   1.000
_cell.length_b   1.000
_cell.length_c   1.000
_cell.angle_alpha   90.00
_cell.angle_beta   90.00
_cell.angle_gamma   90.00
#
_symmetry.space_group_name_H-M   'P 1'
#
loop_
_entity.id
_entity.type
_entity.pdbx_description
1 polymer ?
#
loop_
_entity_poly.entity_id
_entity_poly.type
_entity_poly.pdbx_seq_one_letter_code
_entity_poly.pdbx_strand_id
1 'polypeptide(L)'
;DVHGQYYDLLRLFEYGGFPPESNYLFLGDYVDRGIRSFSERKQSLETICLLLAYKIKYPENFFLLRGNHECASINRIYGFYDECECIIALHEPLGVFLVMFSRCISRFSGKRRYNIKLWKTFTECFNCLPVAAIIDEKIFCCHGGLSPDLQSMEQIRRIMRPTDVPDQGLLCDLLWSDPDK
;
A
#
# COMPACT_ATOMS: atom_id res chain seq x y z
N ASP A 1 3.29 -1.39 10.06
CA ASP A 1 4.09 -0.90 8.91
C ASP A 1 4.96 -2.02 8.37
N VAL A 2 5.16 -2.07 7.06
CA VAL A 2 5.99 -3.08 6.37
C VAL A 2 7.18 -2.43 5.66
N HIS A 3 7.00 -1.26 5.04
CA HIS A 3 8.06 -0.44 4.42
C HIS A 3 9.08 -1.25 3.59
N GLY A 4 8.55 -2.03 2.64
CA GLY A 4 9.37 -2.82 1.71
C GLY A 4 10.24 -3.90 2.34
N GLN A 5 9.98 -4.30 3.59
CA GLN A 5 10.68 -5.38 4.28
C GLN A 5 10.14 -6.76 3.87
N TYR A 6 10.31 -7.10 2.59
CA TYR A 6 9.71 -8.29 1.97
C TYR A 6 10.02 -9.60 2.71
N TYR A 7 11.28 -9.83 3.09
CA TYR A 7 11.65 -11.05 3.84
C TYR A 7 11.07 -11.09 5.25
N ASP A 8 10.88 -9.95 5.90
CA ASP A 8 10.21 -9.89 7.22
C ASP A 8 8.71 -10.18 7.06
N LEU A 9 8.10 -9.73 5.96
CA LEU A 9 6.72 -10.06 5.62
C LEU A 9 6.54 -11.57 5.37
N LEU A 10 7.49 -12.21 4.67
CA LEU A 10 7.44 -13.68 4.49
C LEU A 10 7.53 -14.41 5.83
N ARG A 11 8.45 -13.99 6.71
CA ARG A 11 8.57 -14.55 8.06
C ARG A 11 7.30 -14.35 8.89
N LEU A 12 6.62 -13.21 8.74
CA LEU A 12 5.33 -12.94 9.39
C LEU A 12 4.26 -13.97 8.98
N PHE A 13 4.23 -14.39 7.72
CA PHE A 13 3.31 -15.46 7.26
C PHE A 13 3.75 -16.85 7.73
N GLU A 14 5.05 -17.13 7.79
CA GLU A 14 5.55 -18.41 8.35
C GLU A 14 5.13 -18.59 9.81
N TYR A 15 5.14 -17.52 10.62
CA TYR A 15 4.72 -17.58 12.02
C TYR A 15 3.21 -17.46 12.21
N GLY A 16 2.54 -16.59 11.43
CA GLY A 16 1.11 -16.31 11.58
C GLY A 16 0.18 -17.24 10.82
N GLY A 17 0.72 -18.10 9.95
CA GLY A 17 -0.03 -18.94 9.03
C GLY A 17 -0.31 -18.23 7.70
N PHE A 18 -0.35 -18.98 6.61
CA PHE A 18 -0.67 -18.39 5.31
C PHE A 18 -2.18 -18.19 5.15
N PRO A 19 -2.62 -17.24 4.30
CA PRO A 19 -4.01 -17.19 3.88
C PRO A 19 -4.35 -18.36 2.93
N PRO A 20 -5.57 -18.94 3.02
CA PRO A 20 -6.72 -18.46 3.78
C PRO A 20 -6.84 -19.03 5.21
N GLU A 21 -5.88 -19.84 5.66
CA GLU A 21 -5.93 -20.46 7.00
C GLU A 21 -5.92 -19.42 8.13
N SER A 22 -5.28 -18.27 7.87
CA SER A 22 -5.25 -17.11 8.78
C SER A 22 -5.85 -15.86 8.12
N ASN A 23 -6.58 -15.06 8.92
CA ASN A 23 -7.11 -13.77 8.52
C ASN A 23 -6.10 -12.65 8.84
N TYR A 24 -5.94 -11.71 7.92
CA TYR A 24 -5.01 -10.59 8.05
C TYR A 24 -5.69 -9.25 7.78
N LEU A 25 -5.42 -8.29 8.67
CA LEU A 25 -5.69 -6.87 8.45
C LEU A 25 -4.35 -6.12 8.55
N PHE A 26 -3.89 -5.57 7.42
CA PHE A 26 -2.74 -4.68 7.41
C PHE A 26 -3.20 -3.22 7.51
N LEU A 27 -2.49 -2.44 8.31
CA LEU A 27 -2.85 -1.06 8.65
C LEU A 27 -2.15 0.00 7.78
N GLY A 28 -1.65 -0.36 6.59
CA GLY A 28 -0.92 0.57 5.72
C GLY A 28 0.60 0.50 5.84
N ASP A 29 1.26 1.44 5.17
CA ASP A 29 2.71 1.63 5.14
C ASP A 29 3.46 0.43 4.56
N TYR A 30 3.09 0.10 3.32
CA TYR A 30 3.66 -1.01 2.57
C TYR A 30 4.96 -0.62 1.87
N VAL A 31 5.03 0.63 1.39
CA VAL A 31 6.11 1.12 0.52
C VAL A 31 7.03 2.13 1.25
N ASP A 32 8.03 2.65 0.52
CA ASP A 32 8.97 3.69 0.95
C ASP A 32 10.00 3.30 2.03
N ARG A 33 10.64 4.32 2.63
CA ARG A 33 11.80 4.36 3.55
C ARG A 33 13.18 4.29 2.88
N GLY A 34 13.22 4.43 1.55
CA GLY A 34 14.41 4.73 0.75
C GLY A 34 15.51 3.66 0.74
N ILE A 35 16.39 3.78 -0.24
CA ILE A 35 17.65 3.05 -0.34
C ILE A 35 18.64 3.69 0.65
N ARG A 36 18.90 3.05 1.78
CA ARG A 36 19.92 3.54 2.74
C ARG A 36 21.35 3.22 2.27
N SER A 37 21.51 2.23 1.39
CA SER A 37 22.75 1.93 0.65
C SER A 37 22.44 1.02 -0.54
N PHE A 38 23.35 0.90 -1.52
CA PHE A 38 23.17 -0.02 -2.67
C PHE A 38 22.94 -1.49 -2.25
N SER A 39 23.36 -1.87 -1.04
CA SER A 39 23.11 -3.17 -0.39
C SER A 39 21.77 -3.26 0.35
N GLU A 40 21.07 -2.15 0.60
CA GLU A 40 19.77 -2.09 1.30
C GLU A 40 18.67 -1.61 0.35
N ARG A 41 18.58 -2.23 -0.83
CA ARG A 41 17.45 -1.98 -1.72
C ARG A 41 16.19 -2.56 -1.05
N LYS A 42 15.35 -1.66 -0.53
CA LYS A 42 13.99 -2.00 -0.07
C LYS A 42 13.21 -2.61 -1.25
N GLN A 43 12.39 -3.62 -0.94
CA GLN A 43 11.63 -4.42 -1.90
C GLN A 43 10.16 -4.04 -1.81
N SER A 44 9.88 -2.74 -1.97
CA SER A 44 8.52 -2.20 -1.82
C SER A 44 7.61 -2.77 -2.90
N LEU A 45 8.11 -2.92 -4.12
CA LEU A 45 7.36 -3.47 -5.24
C LEU A 45 6.99 -4.94 -5.01
N GLU A 46 7.92 -5.78 -4.58
CA GLU A 46 7.65 -7.17 -4.24
C GLU A 46 6.65 -7.27 -3.07
N THR A 47 6.83 -6.41 -2.07
CA THR A 47 5.94 -6.31 -0.90
C THR A 47 4.51 -5.99 -1.32
N ILE A 48 4.29 -4.87 -2.03
CA ILE A 48 2.94 -4.45 -2.39
C ILE A 48 2.31 -5.38 -3.43
N CYS A 49 3.08 -5.92 -4.38
CA CYS A 49 2.58 -6.89 -5.35
C CYS A 49 2.11 -8.18 -4.66
N LEU A 50 2.85 -8.69 -3.66
CA LEU A 50 2.44 -9.86 -2.90
C LEU A 50 1.15 -9.60 -2.11
N LEU A 51 1.07 -8.47 -1.41
CA LEU A 51 -0.10 -8.09 -0.62
C LEU A 51 -1.35 -7.91 -1.49
N LEU A 52 -1.23 -7.25 -2.64
CA LEU A 52 -2.32 -7.09 -3.60
C LEU A 52 -2.74 -8.44 -4.21
N ALA A 53 -1.79 -9.33 -4.51
CA ALA A 53 -2.08 -10.67 -5.00
C ALA A 53 -2.87 -11.49 -3.95
N TYR A 54 -2.50 -11.43 -2.66
CA TYR A 54 -3.28 -12.05 -1.60
C TYR A 54 -4.66 -11.42 -1.43
N LYS A 55 -4.78 -10.09 -1.56
CA LYS A 55 -6.09 -9.42 -1.53
C LYS A 55 -7.02 -9.91 -2.65
N ILE A 56 -6.49 -10.10 -3.85
CA ILE A 56 -7.26 -10.61 -4.99
C ILE A 56 -7.62 -12.07 -4.79
N LYS A 57 -6.68 -12.89 -4.32
CA LYS A 57 -6.88 -14.34 -4.15
C LYS A 57 -7.82 -14.68 -2.98
N TYR A 58 -7.76 -13.91 -1.90
CA TYR A 58 -8.49 -14.16 -0.65
C TYR A 58 -9.19 -12.90 -0.14
N PRO A 59 -10.18 -12.37 -0.89
CA PRO A 59 -10.80 -11.08 -0.60
C PRO A 59 -11.52 -11.02 0.75
N GLU A 60 -11.98 -12.16 1.27
CA GLU A 60 -12.71 -12.29 2.54
C GLU A 60 -11.80 -12.54 3.76
N ASN A 61 -10.51 -12.80 3.54
CA ASN A 61 -9.56 -13.14 4.62
C ASN A 61 -8.40 -12.14 4.70
N PHE A 62 -8.13 -11.41 3.62
CA PHE A 62 -6.98 -10.52 3.50
C PHE A 62 -7.48 -9.09 3.28
N PHE A 63 -7.16 -8.19 4.21
CA PHE A 63 -7.62 -6.81 4.22
C PHE A 63 -6.43 -5.86 4.30
N LEU A 64 -6.48 -4.82 3.47
CA LEU A 64 -5.44 -3.80 3.36
C LEU A 64 -6.08 -2.44 3.64
N LEU A 65 -5.58 -1.72 4.64
CA LEU A 65 -5.88 -0.31 4.83
C LEU A 65 -4.82 0.56 4.17
N ARG A 66 -5.12 1.84 4.00
CA ARG A 66 -4.20 2.84 3.48
C ARG A 66 -3.34 3.40 4.60
N GLY A 67 -2.02 3.50 4.39
CA GLY A 67 -1.11 4.28 5.23
C GLY A 67 -0.78 5.64 4.61
N ASN A 68 -0.01 6.45 5.31
CA ASN A 68 0.40 7.76 4.81
C ASN A 68 1.44 7.64 3.66
N HIS A 69 2.22 6.57 3.63
CA HIS A 69 3.13 6.26 2.54
C HIS A 69 2.41 5.78 1.26
N GLU A 70 1.13 5.41 1.33
CA GLU A 70 0.29 5.16 0.15
C GLU A 70 -0.34 6.46 -0.40
N CYS A 71 0.36 7.60 -0.25
CA CYS A 71 0.00 8.89 -0.83
C CYS A 71 1.05 9.32 -1.86
N ALA A 72 0.58 9.87 -2.99
CA ALA A 72 1.44 10.28 -4.11
C ALA A 72 2.50 11.33 -3.72
N SER A 73 2.18 12.24 -2.80
CA SER A 73 3.12 13.25 -2.33
C SER A 73 4.27 12.65 -1.53
N ILE A 74 3.99 11.60 -0.75
CA ILE A 74 4.96 10.93 0.12
C ILE A 74 5.81 9.96 -0.70
N ASN A 75 5.18 9.02 -1.41
CA ASN A 75 5.91 7.97 -2.11
C ASN A 75 6.71 8.44 -3.32
N ARG A 76 6.48 9.69 -3.75
CA ARG A 76 7.32 10.37 -4.73
C ARG A 76 8.67 10.82 -4.16
N ILE A 77 8.73 11.10 -2.86
CA ILE A 77 9.92 11.67 -2.19
C ILE A 77 10.69 10.60 -1.43
N TYR A 78 10.02 9.57 -0.92
CA TYR A 78 10.63 8.57 -0.02
C TYR A 78 11.08 7.27 -0.68
N GLY A 79 11.15 7.24 -2.01
CA GLY A 79 11.91 6.26 -2.78
C GLY A 79 11.08 5.26 -3.58
N PHE A 80 9.78 5.09 -3.32
CA PHE A 80 8.97 4.17 -4.11
C PHE A 80 8.82 4.59 -5.57
N TYR A 81 8.73 5.89 -5.86
CA TYR A 81 8.77 6.41 -7.23
C TYR A 81 10.06 6.00 -7.94
N ASP A 82 11.22 6.20 -7.31
CA ASP A 82 12.51 5.84 -7.90
C ASP A 82 12.65 4.33 -8.08
N GLU A 83 12.09 3.54 -7.16
CA GLU A 83 12.03 2.07 -7.27
C GLU A 83 11.21 1.64 -8.49
N CYS A 84 10.03 2.24 -8.70
CA CYS A 84 9.20 2.03 -9.90
C CYS A 84 9.93 2.43 -11.18
N GLU A 85 10.75 3.48 -11.13
CA GLU A 85 11.54 3.94 -12.27
C GLU A 85 12.74 3.00 -12.58
N CYS A 86 13.27 2.29 -11.59
CA CYS A 86 14.49 1.48 -11.72
C CYS A 86 14.26 0.06 -12.26
N ILE A 87 13.07 -0.54 -12.06
CA ILE A 87 12.82 -1.97 -12.35
C ILE A 87 13.02 -2.39 -13.81
N ILE A 88 12.97 -1.47 -14.79
CA ILE A 88 13.15 -1.84 -16.21
C ILE A 88 14.65 -1.83 -16.63
N ALA A 89 15.57 -1.41 -15.76
CA ALA A 89 17.01 -1.45 -16.05
C ALA A 89 17.64 -2.84 -15.78
N LEU A 90 16.96 -3.74 -15.08
CA LEU A 90 17.48 -5.05 -14.68
C LEU A 90 16.61 -6.16 -15.25
N HIS A 91 17.26 -7.06 -16.00
CA HIS A 91 16.65 -8.19 -16.71
C HIS A 91 16.31 -9.34 -15.72
N GLU A 92 15.65 -9.04 -14.61
CA GLU A 92 15.37 -9.99 -13.52
C GLU A 92 13.96 -10.62 -13.65
N PRO A 93 13.76 -11.87 -13.19
CA PRO A 93 12.52 -12.66 -13.41
C PRO A 93 11.22 -12.02 -12.90
N LEU A 94 11.31 -11.07 -11.96
CA LEU A 94 10.19 -10.30 -11.42
C LEU A 94 9.49 -9.41 -12.47
N GLY A 95 10.20 -9.05 -13.56
CA GLY A 95 9.61 -8.33 -14.68
C GLY A 95 8.44 -9.08 -15.32
N VAL A 96 8.42 -10.43 -15.25
CA VAL A 96 7.33 -11.24 -15.84
C VAL A 96 6.06 -11.17 -14.99
N PHE A 97 6.18 -11.14 -13.65
CA PHE A 97 5.03 -11.04 -12.75
C PHE A 97 4.38 -9.65 -12.80
N LEU A 98 5.20 -8.59 -12.86
CA LEU A 98 4.72 -7.22 -13.07
C LEU A 98 4.07 -7.04 -14.46
N VAL A 99 4.62 -7.66 -15.51
CA VAL A 99 4.02 -7.66 -16.86
C VAL A 99 2.70 -8.44 -16.89
N MET A 100 2.56 -9.52 -16.11
CA MET A 100 1.29 -10.26 -15.96
C MET A 100 0.21 -9.42 -15.25
N PHE A 101 0.57 -8.71 -14.18
CA PHE A 101 -0.34 -7.78 -13.50
C PHE A 101 -0.71 -6.58 -14.39
N SER A 102 0.25 -6.04 -15.15
CA SER A 102 0.02 -4.96 -16.12
C SER A 102 -0.90 -5.40 -17.28
N ARG A 103 -0.82 -6.67 -17.72
CA ARG A 103 -1.76 -7.24 -18.71
C ARG A 103 -3.19 -7.38 -18.19
N CYS A 104 -3.38 -7.50 -16.88
CA CYS A 104 -4.71 -7.45 -16.26
C CYS A 104 -5.28 -6.02 -16.14
N ILE A 105 -4.46 -4.96 -16.29
CA ILE A 105 -4.90 -3.57 -16.08
C ILE A 105 -4.90 -2.70 -17.35
N SER A 106 -4.07 -2.92 -18.38
CA SER A 106 -4.31 -2.28 -19.70
C SER A 106 -3.42 -2.80 -20.83
N ARG A 107 -4.04 -3.14 -21.96
CA ARG A 107 -3.41 -3.17 -23.29
C ARG A 107 -2.83 -1.78 -23.57
N PHE A 108 -1.53 -1.59 -23.78
CA PHE A 108 -0.95 -0.65 -24.76
C PHE A 108 0.59 -0.65 -24.72
N SER A 109 1.15 -0.60 -25.93
CA SER A 109 2.55 -0.67 -26.35
C SER A 109 3.39 0.59 -26.05
N GLY A 110 4.67 0.41 -25.67
CA GLY A 110 5.74 1.41 -25.89
C GLY A 110 6.88 1.45 -24.85
N LYS A 111 8.01 0.78 -25.15
CA LYS A 111 9.18 0.47 -24.28
C LYS A 111 9.94 1.63 -23.59
N ARG A 112 9.52 2.90 -23.71
CA ARG A 112 10.16 4.06 -23.03
C ARG A 112 9.21 4.92 -22.19
N ARG A 113 7.91 4.59 -22.13
CA ARG A 113 6.88 5.33 -21.37
C ARG A 113 6.32 4.56 -20.16
N TYR A 114 6.94 3.43 -19.78
CA TYR A 114 6.41 2.54 -18.74
C TYR A 114 6.68 3.03 -17.30
N ASN A 115 7.69 3.88 -17.12
CA ASN A 115 8.24 4.28 -15.83
C ASN A 115 7.24 5.06 -14.95
N ILE A 116 6.83 6.24 -15.42
CA ILE A 116 5.81 7.06 -14.74
C ILE A 116 4.45 6.35 -14.68
N LYS A 117 4.16 5.49 -15.66
CA LYS A 117 2.87 4.79 -15.72
C LYS A 117 2.71 3.78 -14.59
N LEU A 118 3.76 3.03 -14.25
CA LEU A 118 3.70 2.05 -13.18
C LEU A 118 3.40 2.70 -11.83
N TRP A 119 4.16 3.74 -11.47
CA TRP A 119 3.93 4.50 -10.25
C TRP A 119 2.52 5.10 -10.21
N LYS A 120 2.05 5.68 -11.33
CA LYS A 120 0.66 6.17 -11.44
C LYS A 120 -0.38 5.08 -11.20
N THR A 121 -0.19 3.89 -11.76
CA THR A 121 -1.09 2.76 -11.52
C THR A 121 -1.13 2.33 -10.06
N PHE A 122 0.02 2.32 -9.36
CA PHE A 122 0.03 2.08 -7.91
C PHE A 122 -0.68 3.18 -7.15
N THR A 123 -0.43 4.45 -7.48
CA THR A 123 -1.14 5.59 -6.88
C THR A 123 -2.66 5.49 -7.07
N GLU A 124 -3.14 5.14 -8.27
CA GLU A 124 -4.56 4.89 -8.53
C GLU A 124 -5.11 3.74 -7.67
N CYS A 125 -4.34 2.67 -7.49
CA CYS A 125 -4.70 1.55 -6.61
C CYS A 125 -4.77 1.98 -5.14
N PHE A 126 -3.77 2.73 -4.66
CA PHE A 126 -3.72 3.27 -3.30
C PHE A 126 -4.88 4.22 -2.98
N ASN A 127 -5.29 5.02 -3.96
CA ASN A 127 -6.44 5.90 -3.83
C ASN A 127 -7.77 5.14 -3.59
N CYS A 128 -7.83 3.85 -3.93
CA CYS A 128 -8.98 2.98 -3.68
C CYS A 128 -8.95 2.26 -2.34
N LEU A 129 -7.83 2.30 -1.60
CA LEU A 129 -7.69 1.57 -0.33
C LEU A 129 -8.62 2.15 0.75
N PRO A 130 -9.29 1.29 1.56
CA PRO A 130 -9.98 1.72 2.76
C PRO A 130 -9.03 2.41 3.75
N VAL A 131 -9.53 3.35 4.53
CA VAL A 131 -8.71 4.13 5.50
C VAL A 131 -8.92 3.69 6.95
N ALA A 132 -9.96 2.88 7.19
CA ALA A 132 -10.26 2.33 8.50
C ALA A 132 -11.02 1.00 8.38
N ALA A 133 -10.98 0.22 9.44
CA ALA A 133 -11.79 -0.97 9.64
C ALA A 133 -12.35 -1.02 11.07
N ILE A 134 -13.39 -1.81 11.28
CA ILE A 134 -13.90 -2.17 12.60
C ILE A 134 -13.90 -3.68 12.70
N ILE A 135 -13.18 -4.23 13.68
CA ILE A 135 -13.13 -5.67 13.95
C ILE A 135 -14.12 -5.99 15.06
N ASP A 136 -14.98 -6.99 14.83
CA ASP A 136 -15.95 -7.52 15.79
C ASP A 136 -16.82 -6.42 16.46
N GLU A 137 -17.16 -5.38 15.68
CA GLU A 137 -17.92 -4.19 16.15
C GLU A 137 -17.28 -3.43 17.33
N LYS A 138 -16.03 -3.75 17.69
CA LYS A 138 -15.38 -3.29 18.92
C LYS A 138 -14.09 -2.54 18.69
N ILE A 139 -13.26 -3.02 17.76
CA ILE A 139 -11.89 -2.52 17.60
C ILE A 139 -11.84 -1.66 16.34
N PHE A 140 -11.74 -0.34 16.53
CA PHE A 140 -11.46 0.57 15.44
C PHE A 140 -9.99 0.49 15.05
N CYS A 141 -9.74 0.31 13.76
CA CYS A 141 -8.41 0.20 13.18
C CYS A 141 -8.25 1.30 12.13
N CYS A 142 -7.19 2.08 12.25
CA CYS A 142 -6.73 3.05 11.25
C CYS A 142 -5.20 3.03 11.24
N HIS A 143 -4.58 3.78 10.32
CA HIS A 143 -3.13 3.81 10.22
C HIS A 143 -2.50 4.73 11.27
N GLY A 144 -2.91 6.01 11.28
CA GLY A 144 -2.42 7.01 12.23
C GLY A 144 -3.25 6.99 13.51
N GLY A 145 -4.26 7.86 13.57
CA GLY A 145 -5.02 8.05 14.80
C GLY A 145 -6.37 8.72 14.60
N LEU A 146 -6.91 9.27 15.67
CA LEU A 146 -8.23 9.92 15.65
C LEU A 146 -8.13 11.37 15.19
N SER A 147 -9.12 11.79 14.41
CA SER A 147 -9.29 13.19 14.02
C SER A 147 -10.14 13.94 15.04
N PRO A 148 -9.82 15.20 15.38
CA PRO A 148 -10.74 16.08 16.11
C PRO A 148 -12.05 16.34 15.36
N ASP A 149 -12.06 16.17 14.03
CA ASP A 149 -13.26 16.32 13.19
C ASP A 149 -14.14 15.05 13.17
N LEU A 150 -13.68 13.94 13.77
CA LEU A 150 -14.42 12.69 13.80
C LEU A 150 -15.51 12.73 14.89
N GLN A 151 -16.74 12.99 14.44
CA GLN A 151 -17.95 13.01 15.28
C GLN A 151 -18.82 11.77 15.07
N SER A 152 -18.68 11.09 13.94
CA SER A 152 -19.45 9.89 13.59
C SER A 152 -18.71 9.00 12.58
N MET A 153 -18.79 7.67 12.78
CA MET A 153 -18.27 6.69 11.82
C MET A 153 -18.88 6.82 10.42
N GLU A 154 -20.05 7.44 10.32
CA GLU A 154 -20.69 7.73 9.03
C GLU A 154 -19.86 8.70 8.18
N GLN A 155 -19.09 9.60 8.79
CA GLN A 155 -18.18 10.48 8.05
C GLN A 155 -17.12 9.65 7.30
N ILE A 156 -16.57 8.62 7.97
CA ILE A 156 -15.58 7.72 7.35
C ILE A 156 -16.22 6.89 6.24
N ARG A 157 -17.44 6.37 6.46
CA ARG A 157 -18.17 5.58 5.45
C ARG A 157 -18.49 6.37 4.18
N ARG A 158 -18.67 7.69 4.29
CA ARG A 158 -18.97 8.60 3.18
C ARG A 158 -17.75 9.07 2.40
N ILE A 159 -16.54 8.73 2.83
CA ILE A 159 -15.32 9.04 2.06
C ILE A 159 -15.40 8.31 0.72
N MET A 160 -15.62 9.08 -0.34
CA MET A 160 -15.64 8.59 -1.71
C MET A 160 -14.25 8.10 -2.11
N ARG A 161 -14.20 6.97 -2.83
CA ARG A 161 -12.96 6.40 -3.36
C ARG A 161 -13.13 6.14 -4.86
N PRO A 162 -12.10 6.38 -5.71
CA PRO A 162 -10.75 6.82 -5.37
C PRO A 162 -10.69 8.26 -4.85
N THR A 163 -9.77 8.54 -3.92
CA THR A 163 -9.52 9.90 -3.41
C THR A 163 -8.04 10.11 -3.16
N ASP A 164 -7.55 11.31 -3.46
CA ASP A 164 -6.26 11.78 -2.96
C ASP A 164 -6.39 12.16 -1.48
N VAL A 165 -5.27 12.17 -0.76
CA VAL A 165 -5.22 12.58 0.66
C VAL A 165 -5.03 14.10 0.70
N PRO A 166 -5.94 14.87 1.34
CA PRO A 166 -5.78 16.30 1.51
C PRO A 166 -4.70 16.63 2.55
N ASP A 167 -4.23 17.87 2.56
CA ASP A 167 -3.20 18.32 3.53
C ASP A 167 -3.71 18.40 4.97
N GLN A 168 -5.04 18.46 5.18
CA GLN A 168 -5.67 18.60 6.50
C GLN A 168 -7.07 17.98 6.55
N GLY A 169 -7.58 17.78 7.78
CA GLY A 169 -8.92 17.30 8.08
C GLY A 169 -9.00 15.79 8.23
N LEU A 170 -10.23 15.27 8.43
CA LEU A 170 -10.51 13.88 8.80
C LEU A 170 -9.65 12.81 8.08
N LEU A 171 -9.55 12.86 6.75
CA LEU A 171 -8.80 11.85 5.99
C LEU A 171 -7.28 11.97 6.23
N CYS A 172 -6.75 13.18 6.36
CA CYS A 172 -5.35 13.39 6.71
C CYS A 172 -5.07 12.81 8.10
N ASP A 173 -5.87 13.20 9.08
CA ASP A 173 -5.68 12.80 10.48
C ASP A 173 -5.73 11.27 10.68
N LEU A 174 -6.64 10.57 10.01
CA LEU A 174 -6.72 9.09 10.06
C LEU A 174 -5.43 8.40 9.58
N LEU A 175 -4.60 9.09 8.80
CA LEU A 175 -3.33 8.58 8.29
C LEU A 175 -2.11 9.17 9.00
N TRP A 176 -2.24 10.28 9.75
CA TRP A 176 -1.09 11.04 10.25
C TRP A 176 -1.11 11.35 11.74
N SER A 177 -2.24 11.21 12.42
CA SER A 177 -2.34 11.58 13.84
C SER A 177 -1.59 10.58 14.72
N ASP A 178 -0.76 11.12 15.62
CA ASP A 178 -0.09 10.38 16.69
C ASP A 178 -0.77 10.66 18.04
N PRO A 179 -0.74 9.71 19.01
CA PRO A 179 -1.20 9.98 20.36
C PRO A 179 -0.26 10.95 21.10
N ASP A 180 -0.82 11.75 22.02
CA ASP A 180 -0.01 12.52 22.96
C ASP A 180 0.87 11.59 23.80
N LYS A 181 2.10 12.03 24.11
CA LYS A 181 3.09 11.28 24.89
C LYS A 181 2.76 11.22 26.38
#